data_AF-A0A093ZJG7-F1
#
_entry.id   AF-A0A093ZJG7-F1
#
_cell.length_a   1.000
_cell.length_b   1.000
_cell.length_c   1.000
_cell.angle_alpha   90.00
_cell.angle_beta   90.00
_cell.angle_gamma   90.00
#
_symmetry.space_group_name_H-M   'P 1'
#
loop_
_entity.id
_entity.type
_entity.pdbx_description
1 polymer ?
#
loop_
_entity_poly.entity_id
_entity_poly.type
_entity_poly.pdbx_seq_one_letter_code
_entity_poly.pdbx_strand_id
1 'polypeptide(L)'
;MSDRASRALAKGFLPGEPQVYDVISNREDVPLSTLNHRAHGRPSIEQKAQGQRYLTPPEEKALEKYLKLMSDLGNHVRIKFIPSLAFNIARQRSTTDKAIKPPNKN
;
A
#
# COMPACT_ATOMS: atom_id res chain seq x y z
N MET A 1 -9.27 -1.77 -4.77
CA MET A 1 -9.84 -0.70 -5.61
C MET A 1 -8.88 -0.43 -6.76
N SER A 2 -9.38 -0.23 -7.98
CA SER A 2 -8.54 0.09 -9.14
C SER A 2 -8.33 1.60 -9.22
N ASP A 3 -7.09 2.06 -9.33
CA ASP A 3 -6.76 3.48 -9.37
C ASP A 3 -7.21 4.15 -10.68
N ARG A 4 -7.31 5.49 -10.70
CA ARG A 4 -7.83 6.26 -11.85
C ARG A 4 -7.10 5.93 -13.16
N ALA A 5 -5.78 5.78 -13.13
CA ALA A 5 -4.98 5.48 -14.31
C ALA A 5 -5.19 4.03 -14.81
N SER A 6 -5.30 3.06 -13.90
CA SER A 6 -5.65 1.67 -14.27
C SER A 6 -7.04 1.57 -14.90
N ARG A 7 -8.02 2.34 -14.39
CA ARG A 7 -9.36 2.44 -15.01
C ARG A 7 -9.32 3.09 -16.38
N ALA A 8 -8.50 4.14 -16.55
CA ALA A 8 -8.31 4.82 -17.83
C ALA A 8 -7.72 3.87 -18.89
N LEU A 9 -6.70 3.08 -18.52
CA LEU A 9 -6.15 2.04 -19.39
C LEU A 9 -7.17 0.94 -19.72
N ALA A 10 -7.99 0.52 -18.74
CA ALA A 10 -9.01 -0.51 -18.95
C ALA A 10 -10.12 -0.08 -19.92
N LYS A 11 -10.42 1.22 -20.02
CA LYS A 11 -11.36 1.75 -21.01
C LYS A 11 -10.82 1.67 -22.45
N GLY A 12 -9.51 1.57 -22.63
CA GLY A 12 -8.87 1.39 -23.93
C GLY A 12 -9.10 2.55 -24.92
N PHE A 13 -8.72 2.25 -26.17
CA PHE A 13 -8.83 3.14 -27.33
C PHE A 13 -10.18 2.98 -28.03
N LEU A 14 -10.74 4.08 -28.55
CA LEU A 14 -11.94 4.02 -29.39
C LEU A 14 -11.59 3.64 -30.83
N PRO A 15 -12.55 3.10 -31.62
CA PRO A 15 -12.32 2.78 -33.01
C PRO A 15 -11.92 4.05 -33.80
N GLY A 16 -10.77 3.98 -34.47
CA GLY A 16 -10.22 5.09 -35.26
C GLY A 16 -9.27 6.01 -34.52
N GLU A 17 -9.06 5.82 -33.21
CA GLU A 17 -8.06 6.59 -32.46
C GLU A 17 -6.64 6.03 -32.66
N PRO A 18 -5.61 6.91 -32.72
CA PRO A 18 -4.22 6.48 -32.63
C PRO A 18 -3.98 5.71 -31.32
N GLN A 19 -3.22 4.61 -31.39
CA GLN A 19 -2.90 3.77 -30.23
C GLN A 19 -1.79 4.40 -29.36
N VAL A 20 -2.03 5.62 -28.87
CA VAL A 20 -1.07 6.44 -28.13
C VAL A 20 -1.69 6.89 -26.81
N TYR A 21 -0.94 6.77 -25.71
CA TYR A 21 -1.43 7.13 -24.37
C TYR A 21 -1.87 8.61 -24.23
N ASP A 22 -1.43 9.50 -25.12
CA ASP A 22 -1.89 10.91 -25.17
C ASP A 22 -3.41 11.01 -25.36
N VAL A 23 -4.00 10.13 -26.17
CA VAL A 23 -5.45 10.12 -26.41
C VAL A 23 -6.20 9.81 -25.11
N ILE A 24 -5.73 8.80 -24.39
CA ILE A 24 -6.31 8.38 -23.09
C ILE A 24 -6.06 9.46 -22.03
N SER A 25 -4.86 10.07 -22.03
CA SER A 25 -4.47 11.15 -21.11
C SER A 25 -5.43 12.33 -21.23
N ASN A 26 -5.67 12.79 -22.46
CA ASN A 26 -6.55 13.92 -22.74
C ASN A 26 -8.02 13.60 -22.44
N ARG A 27 -8.48 12.37 -22.71
CA ARG A 27 -9.87 11.95 -22.47
C ARG A 27 -10.19 11.78 -20.98
N GLU A 28 -9.29 11.16 -20.23
CA GLU A 28 -9.53 10.75 -18.84
C GLU A 28 -8.93 11.73 -17.82
N ASP A 29 -8.25 12.78 -18.30
CA ASP A 29 -7.55 13.79 -17.51
C ASP A 29 -6.60 13.10 -16.50
N VAL A 30 -5.73 12.25 -17.05
CA VAL A 30 -4.70 11.52 -16.30
C VAL A 30 -3.36 11.79 -16.96
N PRO A 31 -2.32 12.23 -16.23
CA PRO A 31 -1.02 12.50 -16.83
C PRO A 31 -0.47 11.30 -17.62
N LEU A 32 0.02 11.57 -18.84
CA LEU A 32 0.66 10.60 -19.73
C LEU A 32 1.68 9.69 -19.01
N SER A 33 2.56 10.30 -18.21
CA SER A 33 3.60 9.60 -17.46
C SER A 33 3.02 8.59 -16.46
N THR A 34 1.85 8.87 -15.90
CA THR A 34 1.16 7.98 -14.96
C THR A 34 0.53 6.81 -15.68
N LEU A 35 -0.04 7.02 -16.87
CA LEU A 35 -0.52 5.94 -17.74
C LEU A 35 0.62 5.02 -18.17
N ASN A 36 1.74 5.59 -18.60
CA ASN A 36 2.92 4.83 -19.02
C ASN A 36 3.44 3.93 -17.88
N HIS A 37 3.61 4.49 -16.68
CA HIS A 37 4.01 3.72 -15.50
C HIS A 37 3.06 2.56 -15.19
N ARG A 38 1.75 2.77 -15.32
CA ARG A 38 0.74 1.72 -15.07
C ARG A 38 0.76 0.63 -16.12
N ALA A 39 0.90 0.99 -17.39
CA ALA A 39 1.01 0.03 -18.49
C ALA A 39 2.27 -0.85 -18.34
N HIS A 40 3.35 -0.29 -17.79
CA HIS A 40 4.56 -1.02 -17.43
C HIS A 40 4.51 -1.71 -16.05
N GLY A 41 3.33 -1.83 -15.44
CA GLY A 41 3.13 -2.63 -14.23
C GLY A 41 3.56 -1.96 -12.92
N ARG A 42 3.89 -0.66 -12.92
CA ARG A 42 4.18 0.05 -11.67
C ARG A 42 2.89 0.17 -10.85
N PRO A 43 2.84 -0.33 -9.60
CA PRO A 43 1.63 -0.26 -8.78
C PRO A 43 1.34 1.17 -8.31
N SER A 44 0.08 1.44 -7.96
CA SER A 44 -0.28 2.72 -7.34
C SER A 44 0.38 2.91 -5.99
N ILE A 45 0.47 4.15 -5.50
CA ILE A 45 1.00 4.41 -4.16
C ILE A 45 0.18 3.64 -3.12
N GLU A 46 -1.14 3.60 -3.27
CA GLU A 46 -2.06 2.86 -2.42
C GLU A 46 -1.85 1.34 -2.53
N GLN A 47 -1.78 0.80 -3.75
CA GLN A 47 -1.53 -0.63 -3.97
C GLN A 47 -0.16 -1.05 -3.44
N LYS A 48 0.85 -0.21 -3.64
CA LYS A 48 2.19 -0.40 -3.08
C LYS A 48 2.14 -0.39 -1.56
N ALA A 49 1.46 0.58 -0.95
CA ALA A 49 1.30 0.65 0.50
C ALA A 49 0.57 -0.58 1.05
N GLN A 50 -0.47 -1.06 0.35
CA GLN A 50 -1.19 -2.27 0.72
C GLN A 50 -0.29 -3.52 0.62
N GLY A 51 0.53 -3.63 -0.43
CA GLY A 51 1.47 -4.75 -0.61
C GLY A 51 2.68 -4.69 0.34
N GLN A 52 3.05 -3.50 0.81
CA GLN A 52 4.11 -3.28 1.79
C GLN A 52 3.61 -3.32 3.24
N ARG A 53 2.30 -3.56 3.46
CA ARG A 53 1.71 -3.60 4.79
C ARG A 53 2.26 -4.80 5.56
N TYR A 54 2.94 -4.53 6.66
CA TYR A 54 3.60 -5.55 7.46
C TYR A 54 2.61 -6.31 8.36
N LEU A 55 1.66 -5.57 8.94
CA LEU A 55 0.61 -6.08 9.82
C LEU A 55 -0.72 -6.24 9.06
N THR A 56 -1.57 -7.16 9.52
CA THR A 56 -2.94 -7.24 9.01
C THR A 56 -3.80 -6.10 9.57
N PRO A 57 -4.90 -5.70 8.90
CA PRO A 57 -5.82 -4.70 9.45
C PRO A 57 -6.26 -4.91 10.92
N PRO A 58 -6.59 -6.14 11.38
CA PRO A 58 -6.92 -6.34 12.79
C PRO A 58 -5.71 -6.19 13.72
N GLU A 59 -4.51 -6.61 13.29
CA GLU A 59 -3.27 -6.44 14.07
C GLU A 59 -2.92 -4.97 14.26
N GLU A 60 -3.04 -4.15 13.22
CA GLU A 60 -2.81 -2.70 13.32
C GLU A 60 -3.80 -2.04 14.27
N LYS A 61 -5.08 -2.44 14.21
CA LYS A 61 -6.10 -1.93 15.13
C LYS A 61 -5.82 -2.32 16.58
N ALA A 62 -5.28 -3.51 16.81
CA ALA A 62 -4.86 -3.94 18.15
C ALA A 62 -3.65 -3.13 18.66
N LEU A 63 -2.66 -2.89 17.79
CA LEU A 63 -1.50 -2.07 18.10
C LEU A 63 -1.89 -0.61 18.40
N GLU A 64 -2.79 -0.03 17.61
CA GLU A 64 -3.34 1.31 17.85
C GLU A 64 -3.99 1.42 19.23
N LYS A 65 -4.87 0.46 19.58
CA LYS A 65 -5.50 0.41 20.91
C LYS A 65 -4.47 0.32 22.03
N TYR A 66 -3.45 -0.52 21.87
CA TYR A 66 -2.37 -0.64 22.84
C TYR A 66 -1.60 0.68 23.02
N LEU A 67 -1.22 1.33 21.91
CA LEU A 67 -0.51 2.62 21.96
C LEU A 67 -1.36 3.72 22.62
N LYS A 68 -2.67 3.72 22.36
CA LYS A 68 -3.61 4.65 22.99
C LYS A 68 -3.70 4.43 24.50
N LEU A 69 -3.89 3.18 24.94
CA LEU A 69 -3.88 2.82 26.37
C LEU A 69 -2.59 3.24 27.06
N MET A 70 -1.45 3.00 26.42
CA MET A 70 -0.15 3.39 26.94
C MET A 70 -0.04 4.91 27.09
N SER A 71 -0.55 5.68 26.12
CA SER A 71 -0.61 7.14 26.18
C SER A 71 -1.52 7.65 27.31
N ASP A 72 -2.70 7.05 27.46
CA ASP A 72 -3.67 7.41 28.51
C ASP A 72 -3.10 7.14 29.91
N LEU A 73 -2.25 6.12 30.05
CA LEU A 73 -1.50 5.80 31.27
C LEU A 73 -0.23 6.67 31.46
N GLY A 74 0.01 7.67 30.61
CA GLY A 74 1.17 8.56 30.64
C GLY A 74 2.47 7.96 30.05
N ASN A 75 2.44 6.71 29.61
CA ASN A 75 3.58 5.98 29.08
C ASN A 75 3.62 6.04 27.55
N HIS A 76 4.10 7.15 27.00
CA HIS A 76 4.19 7.33 25.56
C HIS A 76 5.22 6.36 24.94
N VAL A 77 4.76 5.46 24.07
CA VAL A 77 5.64 4.58 23.31
C VAL A 77 6.32 5.39 22.21
N ARG A 78 7.66 5.44 22.24
CA ARG A 78 8.43 6.15 21.21
C ARG A 78 8.29 5.47 19.86
N ILE A 79 8.16 6.25 18.78
CA ILE A 79 7.99 5.75 17.40
C ILE A 79 9.04 4.72 16.97
N LYS A 80 10.28 4.82 17.49
CA LYS A 80 11.38 3.87 17.23
C LYS A 80 11.09 2.44 17.68
N PHE A 81 10.15 2.24 18.60
CA PHE A 81 9.77 0.91 19.11
C PHE A 81 8.61 0.28 18.34
N ILE A 82 7.87 1.05 17.52
CA ILE A 82 6.75 0.54 16.73
C ILE A 82 7.17 -0.61 15.79
N PRO A 83 8.31 -0.54 15.06
CA PRO A 83 8.74 -1.66 14.22
C PRO A 83 9.01 -2.94 15.02
N SER A 84 9.56 -2.82 16.23
CA SER A 84 9.82 -3.98 17.11
C SER A 84 8.52 -4.59 17.63
N LEU A 85 7.53 -3.76 18.00
CA LEU A 85 6.20 -4.24 18.38
C LEU A 85 5.49 -4.93 17.23
N ALA A 86 5.53 -4.35 16.02
CA ALA A 86 5.00 -4.96 14.81
C ALA A 86 5.68 -6.29 14.49
N PHE A 87 7.01 -6.37 14.63
CA PHE A 87 7.76 -7.63 14.47
C PHE A 87 7.31 -8.70 15.46
N ASN A 88 7.09 -8.35 16.73
CA ASN A 88 6.62 -9.29 17.75
C ASN A 88 5.22 -9.82 17.42
N ILE A 89 4.29 -8.96 16.98
CA ILE A 89 2.94 -9.36 16.57
C ILE A 89 3.00 -10.29 15.36
N ALA A 90 3.74 -9.89 14.31
CA ALA A 90 3.92 -10.72 13.13
C ALA A 90 4.55 -12.08 13.49
N ARG A 91 5.55 -12.09 14.36
CA ARG A 91 6.21 -13.32 14.84
C ARG A 91 5.23 -14.26 15.56
N GLN A 92 4.33 -13.73 16.38
CA GLN A 92 3.30 -14.54 17.04
C GLN A 92 2.27 -15.12 16.06
N ARG A 93 2.02 -14.44 14.93
CA ARG A 93 1.24 -15.03 13.84
C ARG A 93 1.98 -16.19 13.16
N SER A 94 3.30 -16.12 13.04
CA SER A 94 4.11 -17.14 12.33
C SER A 94 4.32 -18.46 13.06
N THR A 95 4.06 -18.56 14.36
CA THR A 95 4.29 -19.80 15.12
C THR A 95 3.51 -21.01 14.57
N THR A 96 2.58 -20.79 13.65
CA THR A 96 1.81 -21.83 12.97
C THR A 96 2.41 -22.33 11.65
N ASP A 97 3.36 -21.65 10.97
CA ASP A 97 3.85 -22.19 9.67
C ASP A 97 5.20 -21.68 9.09
N LYS A 98 5.69 -20.45 9.34
CA LYS A 98 6.87 -19.91 8.60
C LYS A 98 7.65 -18.80 9.31
N ALA A 99 8.98 -18.86 9.28
CA ALA A 99 9.84 -17.79 9.81
C ALA A 99 9.61 -16.43 9.11
N ILE A 100 9.36 -15.38 9.89
CA ILE A 100 9.15 -14.00 9.40
C ILE A 100 10.43 -13.18 9.55
N LYS A 101 10.83 -12.52 8.46
CA LYS A 101 11.95 -11.56 8.48
C LYS A 101 11.56 -10.30 9.25
N PRO A 102 12.50 -9.69 10.00
CA PRO A 102 12.25 -8.41 10.62
C PRO A 102 11.90 -7.35 9.58
N PRO A 103 11.10 -6.34 9.93
CA PRO A 103 10.82 -5.22 9.04
C PRO A 103 12.15 -4.56 8.68
N ASN A 104 12.56 -4.65 7.42
CA ASN A 104 13.77 -4.00 6.93
C ASN A 104 13.51 -2.49 6.77
N LYS A 105 14.58 -1.68 6.76
CA LYS A 105 14.45 -0.29 6.28
C LYS A 105 14.11 -0.36 4.78
N ASN A 106 12.97 0.23 4.42
CA ASN A 106 12.53 0.39 3.02
C ASN A 106 13.50 1.27 2.23
#